data_AF-A0A4V0HYQ1-F1
#
_entry.id   AF-A0A4V0HYQ1-F1
#
_cell.length_a   1.000
_cell.length_b   1.000
_cell.length_c   1.000
_cell.angle_alpha   90.00
_cell.angle_beta   90.00
_cell.angle_gamma   90.00
#
_symmetry.space_group_name_H-M   'P 1'
#
loop_
_entity.id
_entity.type
_entity.pdbx_description
1 polymer ?
#
loop_
_entity_poly.entity_id
_entity_poly.type
_entity_poly.pdbx_seq_one_letter_code
_entity_poly.pdbx_strand_id
1 'polypeptide(L)'
;MSDRDALLAAIVANQLEDTPRLVYADWLDEFGATDLDRATSEFIRVSCSRSTRPGASMPRGTYPWIEKNWQRLLPTLFAKYPLPAATLEDGHWAGWWRDGRVVSTQWTDGVRNGRGNRHFYRLYLSIARGFVEHVERWAVSINFQVVPLIAADQPLFAAQEDHRKKLMRNMLRDPRRPVITPVTD
;
A
#
# COMPACT_ATOMS: atom_id res chain seq x y z
N MET A 1 -13.37 19.92 -7.89
CA MET A 1 -12.44 19.31 -6.92
C MET A 1 -13.25 19.08 -5.67
N SER A 2 -13.36 17.83 -5.19
CA SER A 2 -14.13 17.53 -3.97
C SER A 2 -13.31 17.87 -2.72
N ASP A 3 -13.96 18.02 -1.56
CA ASP A 3 -13.25 18.21 -0.27
C ASP A 3 -12.28 17.06 0.01
N ARG A 4 -12.69 15.83 -0.35
CA ARG A 4 -11.84 14.64 -0.30
C ARG A 4 -10.55 14.81 -1.11
N ASP A 5 -10.66 15.31 -2.34
CA ASP A 5 -9.50 15.53 -3.22
C ASP A 5 -8.57 16.62 -2.67
N ALA A 6 -9.15 17.68 -2.08
CA ALA A 6 -8.39 18.77 -1.48
C ALA A 6 -7.61 18.30 -0.25
N LEU A 7 -8.22 17.47 0.61
CA LEU A 7 -7.56 16.87 1.78
C LEU A 7 -6.44 15.91 1.36
N LEU A 8 -6.68 15.05 0.37
CA LEU A 8 -5.65 14.18 -0.19
C LEU A 8 -4.48 14.98 -0.77
N ALA A 9 -4.76 16.06 -1.50
CA ALA A 9 -3.72 16.97 -2.02
C ALA A 9 -2.89 17.61 -0.90
N ALA A 10 -3.53 18.00 0.21
CA ALA A 10 -2.84 18.54 1.38
C ALA A 10 -1.90 17.52 2.04
N ILE A 11 -2.29 16.23 2.09
CA ILE A 11 -1.42 15.14 2.56
C ILE A 11 -0.22 14.95 1.62
N VAL A 12 -0.43 15.00 0.30
CA VAL A 12 0.66 14.89 -0.68
C VAL A 12 1.64 16.06 -0.58
N ALA A 13 1.15 17.27 -0.31
CA ALA A 13 1.99 18.45 -0.12
C ALA A 13 2.79 18.38 1.19
N ASN A 14 2.23 17.78 2.24
CA ASN A 14 2.81 17.74 3.59
C ASN A 14 3.03 16.29 4.07
N GLN A 15 3.82 15.51 3.31
CA GLN A 15 3.92 14.06 3.53
C GLN A 15 4.47 13.65 4.89
N LEU A 16 5.26 14.50 5.56
CA LEU A 16 5.85 14.20 6.87
C LEU A 16 4.96 14.63 8.05
N GLU A 17 3.89 15.38 7.79
CA GLU A 17 3.00 15.92 8.80
C GLU A 17 1.83 15.00 9.08
N ASP A 18 1.50 14.85 10.36
CA ASP A 18 0.37 14.02 10.77
C ASP A 18 -0.94 14.83 10.80
N THR A 19 -0.87 16.17 10.93
CA THR A 19 -2.05 17.07 10.93
C THR A 19 -2.98 16.89 9.73
N PRO A 20 -2.53 16.99 8.46
CA PRO A 20 -3.43 16.83 7.32
C PRO A 20 -4.03 15.42 7.24
N ARG A 21 -3.34 14.41 7.77
CA ARG A 21 -3.87 13.03 7.85
C ARG A 21 -4.95 12.92 8.90
N LEU A 22 -4.75 13.50 10.08
CA LEU A 22 -5.76 13.51 11.15
C LEU A 22 -7.03 14.25 10.72
N VAL A 23 -6.91 15.40 10.05
CA VAL A 23 -8.07 16.10 9.46
C VAL A 23 -8.78 15.24 8.43
N TYR A 24 -8.03 14.52 7.59
CA TYR A 24 -8.64 13.58 6.64
C TYR A 24 -9.33 12.40 7.34
N ALA A 25 -8.79 11.89 8.45
CA ALA A 25 -9.45 10.86 9.25
C ALA A 25 -10.75 11.36 9.89
N ASP A 26 -10.76 12.59 10.42
CA ASP A 26 -11.98 13.23 10.92
C ASP A 26 -13.03 13.35 9.80
N TRP A 27 -12.63 13.77 8.61
CA TRP A 27 -13.51 13.83 7.44
C TRP A 27 -14.03 12.44 7.01
N LEU A 28 -13.18 11.40 7.06
CA LEU A 28 -13.58 10.03 6.75
C LEU A 28 -14.57 9.47 7.78
N ASP A 29 -14.45 9.83 9.06
CA ASP A 29 -15.40 9.42 10.09
C ASP A 29 -16.78 10.09 9.90
N GLU A 30 -16.81 11.33 9.41
CA GLU A 30 -18.04 12.09 9.20
C GLU A 30 -18.74 11.78 7.87
N PHE A 31 -17.97 11.65 6.78
CA PHE A 31 -18.50 11.56 5.41
C PHE A 31 -18.18 10.23 4.70
N GLY A 32 -17.30 9.41 5.26
CA GLY A 32 -16.94 8.11 4.68
C GLY A 32 -18.10 7.12 4.71
N ALA A 33 -18.25 6.36 3.63
CA ALA A 33 -19.38 5.42 3.49
C ALA A 33 -18.92 3.95 3.39
N THR A 34 -17.65 3.71 3.08
CA THR A 34 -17.13 2.37 2.81
C THR A 34 -16.35 1.81 3.99
N ASP A 35 -16.18 0.49 4.04
CA ASP A 35 -15.29 -0.11 5.05
C ASP A 35 -13.83 0.32 4.86
N LEU A 36 -13.42 0.59 3.62
CA LEU A 36 -12.12 1.16 3.30
C LEU A 36 -11.93 2.53 3.94
N ASP A 37 -12.93 3.41 3.87
CA ASP A 37 -12.87 4.74 4.49
C ASP A 37 -12.72 4.62 6.02
N ARG A 38 -13.50 3.75 6.66
CA ARG A 38 -13.39 3.46 8.10
C ARG A 38 -12.03 2.89 8.47
N ALA A 39 -11.56 1.87 7.75
CA ALA A 39 -10.27 1.25 7.99
C ALA A 39 -9.11 2.26 7.81
N THR A 40 -9.22 3.15 6.82
CA THR A 40 -8.24 4.22 6.58
C THR A 40 -8.22 5.20 7.75
N SER A 41 -9.38 5.66 8.23
CA SER A 41 -9.49 6.54 9.40
C SER A 41 -8.90 5.89 10.66
N GLU A 42 -9.34 4.67 11.00
CA GLU A 42 -8.84 3.90 12.15
C GLU A 42 -7.30 3.80 12.10
N PHE A 43 -6.77 3.43 10.94
CA PHE A 43 -5.33 3.25 10.77
C PHE A 43 -4.55 4.55 10.86
N ILE A 44 -5.05 5.65 10.27
CA ILE A 44 -4.44 6.98 10.42
C ILE A 44 -4.33 7.35 11.89
N ARG A 45 -5.42 7.24 12.66
CA ARG A 45 -5.44 7.60 14.08
C ARG A 45 -4.44 6.77 14.87
N VAL A 46 -4.42 5.46 14.70
CA VAL A 46 -3.49 4.57 15.42
C VAL A 46 -2.02 4.84 15.00
N SER A 47 -1.76 5.12 13.72
CA SER A 47 -0.41 5.35 13.19
C SER A 47 0.16 6.74 13.50
N CYS A 48 -0.69 7.74 13.70
CA CYS A 48 -0.28 9.12 14.03
C CYS A 48 -0.29 9.40 15.55
N SER A 49 -0.78 8.46 16.37
CA SER A 49 -1.13 8.70 17.79
C SER A 49 0.01 9.11 18.73
N ARG A 50 1.29 9.14 18.32
CA ARG A 50 2.41 9.25 19.29
C ARG A 50 3.74 9.80 18.78
N SER A 51 3.83 10.32 17.56
CA SER A 51 5.11 10.81 17.03
C SER A 51 5.23 12.33 17.12
N THR A 52 5.85 12.83 18.20
CA THR A 52 6.25 14.24 18.31
C THR A 52 7.43 14.63 17.43
N ARG A 53 8.02 13.68 16.68
CA ARG A 53 9.05 13.97 15.68
C ARG A 53 8.51 13.83 14.25
N PRO A 54 8.62 14.87 13.41
CA PRO A 54 8.46 14.73 11.97
C PRO A 54 9.37 13.61 11.45
N GLY A 55 8.84 12.73 10.59
CA GLY A 55 9.61 11.61 10.02
C GLY A 55 9.96 10.46 10.98
N ALA A 56 9.47 10.42 12.22
CA ALA A 56 9.72 9.26 13.07
C ALA A 56 9.07 7.98 12.49
N SER A 57 9.72 6.85 12.75
CA SER A 57 9.22 5.53 12.39
C SER A 57 7.83 5.30 13.00
N MET A 58 6.96 4.61 12.27
CA MET A 58 5.61 4.25 12.73
C MET A 58 5.65 3.64 14.15
N PRO A 59 4.72 4.04 15.05
CA PRO A 59 4.64 3.46 16.39
C PRO A 59 4.47 1.94 16.35
N ARG A 60 5.20 1.20 17.18
CA ARG A 60 5.03 -0.27 17.28
C ARG A 60 3.61 -0.67 17.74
N GLY A 61 2.94 0.20 18.49
CA GLY A 61 1.53 0.02 18.89
C GLY A 61 0.55 -0.04 17.71
N THR A 62 0.99 0.33 16.51
CA THR A 62 0.21 0.23 15.27
C THR A 62 0.20 -1.19 14.69
N TYR A 63 1.20 -2.02 15.00
CA TYR A 63 1.36 -3.35 14.37
C TYR A 63 0.19 -4.31 14.64
N PRO A 64 -0.42 -4.36 15.85
CA PRO A 64 -1.59 -5.20 16.08
C PRO A 64 -2.79 -4.83 15.20
N TRP A 65 -2.91 -3.54 14.80
CA TRP A 65 -3.95 -3.14 13.87
C TRP A 65 -3.65 -3.70 12.47
N ILE A 66 -2.41 -3.58 11.99
CA ILE A 66 -1.99 -4.11 10.68
C ILE A 66 -2.28 -5.60 10.63
N GLU A 67 -1.81 -6.35 11.61
CA GLU A 67 -1.97 -7.81 11.67
C GLU A 67 -3.43 -8.28 11.53
N LYS A 68 -4.37 -7.51 12.07
CA LYS A 68 -5.81 -7.86 12.05
C LYS A 68 -6.57 -7.27 10.87
N ASN A 69 -6.16 -6.10 10.36
CA ASN A 69 -7.03 -5.26 9.54
C ASN A 69 -6.45 -4.85 8.18
N TRP A 70 -5.17 -5.12 7.89
CA TRP A 70 -4.51 -4.59 6.69
C TRP A 70 -5.25 -4.90 5.38
N GLN A 71 -5.96 -6.04 5.31
CA GLN A 71 -6.74 -6.44 4.15
C GLN A 71 -7.89 -5.47 3.84
N ARG A 72 -8.44 -4.79 4.86
CA ARG A 72 -9.48 -3.77 4.72
C ARG A 72 -9.00 -2.53 3.96
N LEU A 73 -7.68 -2.34 3.84
CA LEU A 73 -7.09 -1.28 3.04
C LEU A 73 -7.04 -1.62 1.54
N LEU A 74 -7.29 -2.88 1.15
CA LEU A 74 -7.19 -3.33 -0.24
C LEU A 74 -8.40 -4.21 -0.65
N PRO A 75 -9.65 -3.74 -0.44
CA PRO A 75 -10.83 -4.54 -0.71
C PRO A 75 -10.95 -4.94 -2.19
N THR A 76 -10.57 -4.09 -3.13
CA THR A 76 -10.64 -4.41 -4.57
C THR A 76 -9.66 -5.52 -4.92
N LEU A 77 -8.46 -5.52 -4.31
CA LEU A 77 -7.50 -6.59 -4.49
C LEU A 77 -8.03 -7.92 -3.95
N PHE A 78 -8.56 -7.93 -2.73
CA PHE A 78 -9.00 -9.15 -2.05
C PHE A 78 -10.37 -9.66 -2.49
N ALA A 79 -11.20 -8.82 -3.11
CA ALA A 79 -12.39 -9.28 -3.82
C ALA A 79 -12.00 -10.18 -5.02
N LYS A 80 -10.90 -9.87 -5.71
CA LYS A 80 -10.41 -10.65 -6.86
C LYS A 80 -9.53 -11.82 -6.45
N TYR A 81 -8.66 -11.62 -5.45
CA TYR A 81 -7.72 -12.61 -4.96
C TYR A 81 -7.92 -12.81 -3.46
N PRO A 82 -9.01 -13.47 -3.03
CA PRO A 82 -9.26 -13.71 -1.62
C PRO A 82 -8.09 -14.51 -1.01
N LEU A 83 -7.55 -14.03 0.11
CA LEU A 83 -6.57 -14.81 0.87
C LEU A 83 -7.32 -15.95 1.57
N PRO A 84 -6.91 -17.20 1.38
CA PRO A 84 -7.60 -18.32 2.00
C PRO A 84 -7.39 -18.28 3.51
N ALA A 85 -8.47 -18.57 4.25
CA ALA A 85 -8.42 -18.75 5.70
C ALA A 85 -7.69 -20.05 6.10
N ALA A 86 -7.59 -21.02 5.17
CA ALA A 86 -6.87 -22.28 5.30
C ALA A 86 -6.60 -22.83 3.88
N THR A 87 -5.50 -23.59 3.73
CA THR A 87 -5.09 -24.28 2.50
C THR A 87 -6.28 -24.82 1.71
N LEU A 88 -6.50 -24.33 0.49
CA LEU A 88 -7.63 -24.74 -0.34
C LEU A 88 -7.39 -26.15 -0.91
N GLU A 89 -8.46 -26.97 -0.94
CA GLU A 89 -8.47 -28.37 -1.39
C GLU A 89 -7.97 -28.59 -2.84
N ASP A 90 -7.84 -27.53 -3.65
CA ASP A 90 -7.48 -27.58 -5.07
C ASP A 90 -6.01 -27.20 -5.39
N GLY A 91 -5.14 -27.22 -4.39
CA GLY A 91 -3.72 -26.86 -4.53
C GLY A 91 -3.49 -25.37 -4.81
N HIS A 92 -4.46 -24.53 -4.44
CA HIS A 92 -4.26 -23.08 -4.36
C HIS A 92 -3.44 -22.78 -3.10
N TRP A 93 -2.26 -22.24 -3.31
CA TRP A 93 -1.39 -21.83 -2.21
C TRP A 93 -1.54 -20.33 -2.03
N ALA A 94 -1.93 -19.89 -0.83
CA ALA A 94 -1.87 -18.48 -0.48
C ALA A 94 -1.64 -18.31 1.01
N GLY A 95 -0.94 -17.23 1.35
CA GLY A 95 -0.52 -16.95 2.70
C GLY A 95 0.14 -15.59 2.79
N TRP A 96 0.22 -15.07 3.99
CA TRP A 96 0.80 -13.77 4.26
C TRP A 96 1.59 -13.79 5.57
N TRP A 97 2.53 -12.88 5.69
CA TRP A 97 3.25 -12.61 6.93
C TRP A 97 3.54 -11.12 7.02
N ARG A 98 3.91 -10.67 8.21
CA ARG A 98 4.27 -9.27 8.48
C ARG A 98 5.65 -9.22 9.10
N ASP A 99 6.43 -8.26 8.65
CA ASP A 99 7.63 -7.80 9.34
C ASP A 99 7.56 -6.28 9.54
N GLY A 100 7.45 -5.84 10.79
CA GLY A 100 7.19 -4.44 11.13
C GLY A 100 5.99 -3.87 10.39
N ARG A 101 6.25 -2.91 9.49
CA ARG A 101 5.26 -2.23 8.64
C ARG A 101 5.06 -2.85 7.26
N VAL A 102 5.83 -3.89 6.94
CA VAL A 102 5.78 -4.59 5.65
C VAL A 102 4.86 -5.79 5.79
N VAL A 103 3.83 -5.84 4.96
CA VAL A 103 3.00 -7.02 4.77
C VAL A 103 3.40 -7.71 3.49
N SER A 104 3.76 -8.98 3.59
CA SER A 104 4.05 -9.81 2.44
C SER A 104 2.92 -10.79 2.23
N THR A 105 2.42 -10.89 1.01
CA THR A 105 1.38 -11.85 0.64
C THR A 105 1.75 -12.55 -0.65
N GLN A 106 1.41 -13.82 -0.73
CA GLN A 106 1.65 -14.64 -1.90
C GLN A 106 0.42 -15.49 -2.19
N TRP A 107 0.17 -15.74 -3.47
CA TRP A 107 -0.93 -16.57 -3.92
C TRP A 107 -0.64 -17.20 -5.28
N THR A 108 -1.38 -18.26 -5.62
CA THR A 108 -1.44 -18.81 -6.98
C THR A 108 -2.78 -18.51 -7.65
N ASP A 109 -2.79 -18.21 -8.94
CA ASP A 109 -4.06 -18.15 -9.68
C ASP A 109 -4.62 -19.54 -10.04
N GLY A 110 -5.90 -19.53 -10.43
CA GLY A 110 -6.57 -20.72 -10.94
C GLY A 110 -6.10 -21.16 -12.33
N VAL A 111 -5.24 -20.38 -13.00
CA VAL A 111 -4.90 -20.57 -14.40
C VAL A 111 -3.65 -21.43 -14.52
N ARG A 112 -3.72 -22.49 -15.31
CA ARG A 112 -2.54 -23.30 -15.66
C ARG A 112 -1.96 -22.81 -16.99
N ASN A 113 -0.65 -22.65 -17.05
CA ASN A 113 0.05 -22.38 -18.30
C ASN A 113 0.11 -23.64 -19.18
N GLY A 114 0.63 -23.52 -20.40
CA GLY A 114 0.76 -24.65 -21.35
C GLY A 114 1.64 -25.82 -20.87
N ARG A 115 2.32 -25.68 -19.72
CA ARG A 115 3.09 -26.74 -19.05
C ARG A 115 2.38 -27.30 -17.80
N GLY A 116 1.14 -26.89 -17.55
CA GLY A 116 0.35 -27.32 -16.38
C GLY A 116 0.68 -26.59 -15.08
N ASN A 117 1.65 -25.67 -15.07
CA ASN A 117 2.05 -24.91 -13.88
C ASN A 117 1.12 -23.72 -13.65
N ARG A 118 0.80 -23.42 -12.39
CA ARG A 118 0.06 -22.22 -11.99
C ARG A 118 0.98 -21.01 -11.95
N HIS A 119 0.43 -19.81 -12.11
CA HIS A 119 1.21 -18.60 -11.83
C HIS A 119 1.31 -18.39 -10.32
N PHE A 120 2.52 -18.05 -9.87
CA PHE A 120 2.80 -17.69 -8.49
C PHE A 120 3.04 -16.19 -8.39
N TYR A 121 2.32 -15.56 -7.48
CA TYR A 121 2.36 -14.14 -7.24
C TYR A 121 2.87 -13.87 -5.83
N ARG A 122 3.76 -12.89 -5.69
CA ARG A 122 4.21 -12.37 -4.40
C ARG A 122 4.22 -10.85 -4.44
N LEU A 123 3.66 -10.26 -3.39
CA LEU A 123 3.45 -8.84 -3.21
C LEU A 123 3.94 -8.43 -1.83
N TYR A 124 4.76 -7.39 -1.79
CA TYR A 124 5.25 -6.77 -0.57
C TYR A 124 4.67 -5.37 -0.47
N LEU A 125 3.97 -5.10 0.61
CA LEU A 125 3.27 -3.85 0.86
C LEU A 125 3.90 -3.19 2.07
N SER A 126 4.57 -2.05 1.88
CA SER A 126 4.92 -1.18 2.99
C SER A 126 3.74 -0.27 3.28
N ILE A 127 3.16 -0.41 4.47
CA ILE A 127 1.98 0.34 4.89
C ILE A 127 2.44 1.38 5.92
N ALA A 128 2.11 2.64 5.70
CA ALA A 128 2.52 3.75 6.56
C ALA A 128 1.45 4.84 6.65
N ARG A 129 1.19 5.31 7.87
CA ARG A 129 0.44 6.54 8.16
C ARG A 129 -0.89 6.67 7.39
N GLY A 130 -1.69 5.61 7.38
CA GLY A 130 -2.98 5.58 6.67
C GLY A 130 -2.99 4.84 5.33
N PHE A 131 -1.83 4.64 4.70
CA PHE A 131 -1.79 4.29 3.28
C PHE A 131 -0.74 3.22 2.95
N VAL A 132 -0.86 2.60 1.78
CA VAL A 132 0.23 1.84 1.16
C VAL A 132 1.24 2.81 0.55
N GLU A 133 2.44 2.86 1.13
CA GLU A 133 3.54 3.76 0.73
C GLU A 133 4.40 3.14 -0.38
N HIS A 134 4.66 1.83 -0.29
CA HIS A 134 5.51 1.14 -1.25
C HIS A 134 4.96 -0.24 -1.58
N VAL A 135 5.11 -0.63 -2.84
CA VAL A 135 4.70 -1.94 -3.35
C VAL A 135 5.85 -2.56 -4.11
N GLU A 136 6.51 -3.56 -3.51
CA GLU A 136 7.51 -4.39 -4.18
C GLU A 136 6.88 -5.70 -4.70
N ARG A 137 7.36 -6.14 -5.86
CA ARG A 137 6.66 -7.10 -6.72
C ARG A 137 7.69 -8.05 -7.31
N TRP A 138 7.41 -9.36 -7.29
CA TRP A 138 8.37 -10.38 -7.72
C TRP A 138 8.22 -10.87 -9.17
N ALA A 139 7.12 -10.55 -9.85
CA ALA A 139 6.87 -10.97 -11.23
C ALA A 139 6.32 -9.82 -12.09
N VAL A 140 6.86 -9.58 -13.28
CA VAL A 140 6.41 -8.47 -14.15
C VAL A 140 4.95 -8.61 -14.57
N SER A 141 4.46 -9.85 -14.77
CA SER A 141 3.07 -10.14 -15.14
C SER A 141 2.05 -9.70 -14.08
N ILE A 142 2.46 -9.60 -12.80
CA ILE A 142 1.59 -9.15 -11.72
C ILE A 142 1.22 -7.67 -11.87
N ASN A 143 2.06 -6.88 -12.55
CA ASN A 143 1.90 -5.42 -12.64
C ASN A 143 0.57 -5.04 -13.28
N PHE A 144 0.22 -5.69 -14.38
CA PHE A 144 -1.00 -5.36 -15.12
C PHE A 144 -2.27 -5.79 -14.39
N GLN A 145 -2.16 -6.75 -13.47
CA GLN A 145 -3.32 -7.30 -12.78
C GLN A 145 -3.56 -6.67 -11.41
N VAL A 146 -2.51 -6.34 -10.66
CA VAL A 146 -2.59 -5.95 -9.24
C VAL A 146 -2.48 -4.45 -9.03
N VAL A 147 -1.63 -3.75 -9.80
CA VAL A 147 -1.41 -2.30 -9.62
C VAL A 147 -2.70 -1.50 -9.78
N PRO A 148 -3.56 -1.75 -10.79
CA PRO A 148 -4.82 -1.02 -10.92
C PRO A 148 -5.76 -1.24 -9.72
N LEU A 149 -5.75 -2.43 -9.12
CA LEU A 149 -6.59 -2.77 -7.97
C LEU A 149 -6.11 -2.05 -6.71
N ILE A 150 -4.79 -2.04 -6.47
CA ILE A 150 -4.21 -1.26 -5.36
C ILE A 150 -4.47 0.22 -5.56
N ALA A 151 -4.29 0.76 -6.77
CA ALA A 151 -4.54 2.17 -7.06
C ALA A 151 -6.00 2.58 -6.88
N ALA A 152 -6.96 1.66 -7.09
CA ALA A 152 -8.37 1.89 -6.83
C ALA A 152 -8.66 2.07 -5.33
N ASP A 153 -7.98 1.31 -4.47
CA ASP A 153 -8.15 1.35 -3.02
C ASP A 153 -7.26 2.40 -2.33
N GLN A 154 -6.11 2.73 -2.93
CA GLN A 154 -5.05 3.53 -2.32
C GLN A 154 -4.78 4.80 -3.16
N PRO A 155 -5.53 5.90 -2.93
CA PRO A 155 -5.45 7.09 -3.77
C PRO A 155 -4.07 7.78 -3.73
N LEU A 156 -3.34 7.68 -2.61
CA LEU A 156 -1.99 8.24 -2.51
C LEU A 156 -0.93 7.41 -3.24
N PHE A 157 -1.13 6.08 -3.33
CA PHE A 157 -0.21 5.21 -4.07
C PHE A 157 -0.20 5.56 -5.56
N ALA A 158 -1.36 5.87 -6.15
CA ALA A 158 -1.46 6.30 -7.54
C ALA A 158 -0.68 7.61 -7.79
N ALA A 159 -0.85 8.61 -6.91
CA ALA A 159 -0.16 9.89 -7.00
C ALA A 159 1.37 9.76 -6.85
N GLN A 160 1.82 8.90 -5.93
CA GLN A 160 3.25 8.64 -5.70
C GLN A 160 3.90 7.84 -6.84
N GLU A 161 3.22 6.85 -7.41
CA GLU A 161 3.73 6.07 -8.53
C GLU A 161 3.89 6.93 -9.79
N ASP A 162 2.98 7.87 -10.03
CA ASP A 162 3.10 8.83 -11.14
C ASP A 162 4.25 9.81 -10.93
N HIS A 163 4.46 10.28 -9.70
CA HIS A 163 5.63 11.09 -9.35
C HIS A 163 6.94 10.32 -9.57
N ARG A 164 7.01 9.06 -9.12
CA ARG A 164 8.17 8.17 -9.30
C ARG A 164 8.45 7.87 -10.77
N LYS A 165 7.42 7.58 -11.58
CA LYS A 165 7.56 7.37 -13.03
C LYS A 165 8.07 8.62 -13.73
N LYS A 166 7.61 9.82 -13.35
CA LYS A 166 8.11 11.09 -13.86
C LYS A 166 9.59 11.30 -13.49
N LEU A 167 9.96 11.02 -12.23
CA LEU A 167 11.36 11.04 -11.77
C LEU A 167 12.24 10.07 -12.56
N MET A 168 11.85 8.80 -12.71
CA MET A 168 12.61 7.81 -13.48
C MET A 168 12.71 8.18 -14.96
N ARG A 169 11.63 8.70 -15.57
CA ARG A 169 11.65 9.18 -16.96
C ARG A 169 12.57 10.39 -17.14
N ASN A 170 12.64 11.27 -16.15
CA ASN A 170 13.55 12.42 -16.15
C ASN A 170 15.00 11.99 -15.88
N MET A 171 15.23 11.00 -15.00
CA MET A 171 16.56 10.41 -14.75
C MET A 171 17.11 9.67 -15.97
N LEU A 172 16.25 8.94 -16.71
CA LEU A 172 16.62 8.28 -17.96
C LEU A 172 16.85 9.26 -19.12
N ARG A 173 16.45 10.54 -18.98
CA ARG A 173 16.64 11.60 -19.98
C ARG A 173 17.86 12.49 -19.70
N ASP A 174 18.50 12.38 -18.54
CA ASP A 174 19.67 13.19 -18.17
C ASP A 174 20.91 12.29 -17.98
N PRO A 175 21.76 12.11 -19.01
CA PRO A 175 22.94 11.25 -18.95
C PRO A 175 24.09 11.82 -18.08
N ARG A 176 23.91 12.96 -17.38
CA ARG A 176 24.98 13.63 -16.64
C ARG A 176 24.83 13.65 -15.11
N ARG A 177 23.81 13.01 -14.54
CA ARG A 177 23.70 12.92 -13.07
C ARG A 177 24.58 11.79 -12.51
N PRO A 178 25.49 12.07 -11.55
CA PRO A 178 26.26 11.02 -10.89
C PRO A 178 25.33 10.11 -10.10
N VAL A 179 25.56 8.80 -10.23
CA VAL A 179 24.94 7.76 -9.40
C VAL A 179 25.37 8.04 -7.96
N ILE A 180 24.44 8.48 -7.13
CA ILE A 180 24.66 8.55 -5.68
C ILE A 180 24.67 7.11 -5.20
N THR A 181 25.85 6.50 -5.09
CA THR A 181 26.06 5.29 -4.30
C THR A 181 25.73 5.61 -2.84
N PRO A 182 24.89 4.81 -2.16
CA PRO A 182 24.67 4.98 -0.74
C PRO A 182 26.00 4.77 -0.02
N VAL A 183 26.42 5.76 0.77
CA VAL A 183 27.54 5.64 1.69
C VAL A 183 27.09 4.65 2.77
N THR A 184 27.69 3.46 2.77
CA THR A 184 27.71 2.57 3.92
C THR A 184 28.76 3.10 4.89
N ASP A 185 28.32 3.61 6.03
CA ASP A 185 29.14 3.63 7.26
C ASP A 185 29.22 2.21 7.84
#